data_AF-A0A109JK09-F1
#
_entry.id   AF-A0A109JK09-F1
#
_cell.length_a   1.000
_cell.length_b   1.000
_cell.length_c   1.000
_cell.angle_alpha   90.00
_cell.angle_beta   90.00
_cell.angle_gamma   90.00
#
_symmetry.space_group_name_H-M   'P 1'
#
loop_
_entity.id
_entity.type
_entity.pdbx_description
1 polymer ?
#
loop_
_entity_poly.entity_id
_entity_poly.type
_entity_poly.pdbx_seq_one_letter_code
_entity_poly.pdbx_strand_id
1 'polypeptide(L)'
;MQGAAISRMIRKKFFYTVEAAGEPLGLSRAQSYRAVALRQIPVERHGRFLLVPKRKWDAEVKRLLRGPSPTKRRRPRKAAPGAEASA
;
A
#
# COMPACT_ATOMS: atom_id res chain seq x y z
N MET A 1 14.69 13.58 -19.05
CA MET A 1 14.70 12.36 -18.21
C MET A 1 13.92 11.26 -18.92
N GLN A 2 14.60 10.33 -19.58
CA GLN A 2 13.97 9.20 -20.27
C GLN A 2 13.50 8.18 -19.22
N GLY A 3 12.22 8.21 -18.86
CA GLY A 3 11.63 7.16 -18.04
C GLY A 3 11.73 5.84 -18.81
N ALA A 4 12.59 4.93 -18.34
CA ALA A 4 12.82 3.64 -18.98
C ALA A 4 11.48 2.95 -19.28
N ALA A 5 11.20 2.71 -20.57
CA ALA A 5 9.98 2.07 -20.98
C ALA A 5 9.99 0.61 -20.51
N ILE A 6 9.19 0.28 -19.49
CA ILE A 6 9.10 -1.10 -19.00
C ILE A 6 8.50 -2.01 -20.08
N SER A 7 9.17 -3.14 -20.31
CA SER A 7 8.71 -4.25 -21.15
C SER A 7 7.25 -4.64 -20.86
N ARG A 8 6.49 -4.96 -21.91
CA ARG A 8 5.09 -5.40 -21.78
C ARG A 8 4.92 -6.58 -20.82
N MET A 9 5.90 -7.49 -20.80
CA MET A 9 5.88 -8.68 -19.93
C MET A 9 6.01 -8.31 -18.46
N ILE A 10 6.96 -7.43 -18.12
CA ILE A 10 7.16 -6.93 -16.76
C ILE A 10 5.92 -6.19 -16.27
N ARG A 11 5.30 -5.36 -17.13
CA ARG A 11 4.05 -4.67 -16.81
C ARG A 11 2.94 -5.63 -16.39
N LYS A 12 2.67 -6.65 -17.19
CA LYS A 12 1.62 -7.64 -16.87
C LYS A 12 1.93 -8.44 -15.59
N LYS A 13 3.20 -8.76 -15.35
CA LYS A 13 3.61 -9.59 -14.22
C LYS A 13 3.57 -8.84 -12.89
N PHE A 14 4.06 -7.60 -12.86
CA PHE A 14 4.30 -6.87 -11.61
C PHE A 14 3.39 -5.67 -11.37
N PHE A 15 2.58 -5.28 -12.35
CA PHE A 15 1.71 -4.10 -12.24
C PHE A 15 0.25 -4.38 -12.62
N TYR A 16 -0.67 -3.68 -11.96
CA TYR A 16 -2.06 -3.53 -12.38
C TYR A 16 -2.25 -2.21 -13.13
N THR A 17 -3.31 -2.13 -13.92
CA THR A 17 -3.89 -0.85 -14.32
C THR A 17 -4.62 -0.23 -13.12
N VAL A 18 -4.84 1.09 -13.15
CA VAL A 18 -5.59 1.79 -12.11
C VAL A 18 -6.99 1.20 -11.90
N GLU A 19 -7.66 0.84 -13.00
CA GLU A 19 -8.99 0.21 -12.97
C GLU A 19 -8.96 -1.16 -12.28
N ALA A 20 -8.06 -2.05 -12.71
CA ALA A 20 -7.92 -3.39 -12.11
C ALA A 20 -7.49 -3.35 -10.64
N ALA A 21 -6.80 -2.28 -10.21
CA ALA A 21 -6.46 -2.09 -8.80
C ALA A 21 -7.68 -1.74 -7.92
N GLY A 22 -8.72 -1.15 -8.49
CA GLY A 22 -9.94 -0.77 -7.75
C GLY A 22 -11.02 -1.85 -7.71
N GLU A 23 -11.01 -2.82 -8.63
CA GLU A 23 -11.98 -3.92 -8.67
C GLU A 23 -12.11 -4.67 -7.33
N PRO A 24 -11.02 -5.05 -6.63
CA PRO A 24 -11.12 -5.77 -5.35
C PRO A 24 -11.75 -4.93 -4.22
N LEU A 25 -11.80 -3.61 -4.39
CA LEU A 25 -12.42 -2.66 -3.46
C LEU A 25 -13.84 -2.28 -3.89
N GLY A 26 -14.36 -2.85 -4.98
CA GLY A 26 -15.67 -2.52 -5.54
C GLY A 26 -15.74 -1.14 -6.19
N LEU A 27 -14.60 -0.56 -6.57
CA LEU A 27 -14.54 0.77 -7.18
C LEU A 27 -14.80 0.69 -8.68
N SER A 28 -15.62 1.60 -9.19
CA SER A 28 -15.74 1.83 -10.64
C SER A 28 -14.47 2.47 -11.20
N ARG A 29 -14.26 2.40 -12.52
CA ARG A 29 -13.12 3.04 -13.19
C ARG A 29 -12.91 4.49 -12.73
N ALA A 30 -13.95 5.32 -12.76
CA ALA A 30 -13.87 6.72 -12.36
C ALA A 30 -13.47 6.88 -10.88
N GLN A 31 -14.03 6.04 -10.01
CA GLN A 31 -13.68 6.03 -8.58
C GLN A 31 -12.23 5.60 -8.36
N SER A 32 -11.72 4.61 -9.09
CA SER A 32 -10.31 4.19 -9.02
C SER A 32 -9.36 5.32 -9.39
N TYR A 33 -9.62 6.06 -10.47
CA TYR A 33 -8.81 7.24 -10.82
C TYR A 33 -8.94 8.37 -9.79
N ARG A 34 -10.11 8.56 -9.19
CA ARG A 34 -10.29 9.51 -8.10
C ARG A 34 -9.50 9.10 -6.85
N ALA A 35 -9.49 7.81 -6.52
CA ALA A 35 -8.71 7.27 -5.40
C ALA A 35 -7.20 7.44 -5.62
N VAL A 36 -6.72 7.35 -6.86
CA VAL A 36 -5.35 7.73 -7.22
C VAL A 36 -5.09 9.22 -6.98
N ALA A 37 -6.00 10.11 -7.41
CA ALA A 37 -5.87 11.55 -7.17
C ALA A 37 -5.84 11.88 -5.66
N LEU A 38 -6.59 11.12 -4.86
CA LEU A 38 -6.59 11.20 -3.40
C LEU A 38 -5.41 10.47 -2.73
N ARG A 39 -4.46 9.94 -3.50
CA ARG A 39 -3.29 9.18 -3.04
C ARG A 39 -3.62 7.94 -2.20
N GLN A 40 -4.82 7.37 -2.38
CA GLN A 40 -5.26 6.15 -1.70
C GLN A 40 -4.77 4.90 -2.42
N ILE A 41 -4.67 4.95 -3.76
CA ILE A 41 -4.06 3.89 -4.57
C ILE A 41 -2.64 4.32 -4.95
N PRO A 42 -1.59 3.55 -4.60
CA PRO A 42 -0.22 3.87 -4.96
C PRO A 42 -0.02 3.64 -6.46
N VAL A 43 0.51 4.63 -7.15
CA VAL A 43 0.80 4.57 -8.59
C VAL A 43 2.25 4.93 -8.88
N GLU A 44 2.79 4.28 -9.90
CA GLU A 44 4.08 4.58 -10.50
C GLU A 44 3.89 4.92 -11.98
N ARG A 45 4.58 5.96 -12.43
CA ARG A 45 4.52 6.42 -13.82
C ARG A 45 5.68 5.82 -14.61
N HIS A 46 5.35 4.94 -15.54
CA HIS A 46 6.31 4.28 -16.43
C HIS A 46 6.07 4.77 -17.86
N GLY A 47 6.78 5.85 -18.22
CA GLY A 47 6.55 6.58 -19.47
C GLY A 47 5.15 7.18 -19.53
N ARG A 48 4.34 6.75 -20.51
CA ARG A 48 2.94 7.19 -20.66
C ARG A 48 1.95 6.41 -19.79
N PHE A 49 2.37 5.32 -19.14
CA PHE A 49 1.48 4.45 -18.41
C PHE A 49 1.47 4.79 -16.92
N LEU A 50 0.27 4.83 -16.34
CA LEU A 50 0.05 4.93 -14.90
C LEU A 50 -0.28 3.54 -14.38
N LEU A 51 0.59 3.00 -13.54
CA LEU A 51 0.58 1.60 -13.14
C LEU A 51 0.58 1.47 -11.62
N VAL A 52 -0.07 0.42 -11.12
CA VAL A 52 -0.16 0.14 -9.69
C VAL A 52 0.74 -1.07 -9.38
N PRO A 53 1.74 -0.97 -8.49
CA PRO A 53 2.59 -2.11 -8.14
C PRO A 53 1.81 -3.21 -7.42
N LYS A 54 1.67 -4.40 -8.06
CA LYS A 54 0.83 -5.51 -7.53
C LYS A 54 1.22 -5.90 -6.11
N ARG A 55 2.50 -6.16 -5.89
CA ARG A 55 2.99 -6.71 -4.61
C ARG A 55 2.70 -5.81 -3.41
N LYS A 56 2.86 -4.49 -3.57
CA LYS A 56 2.55 -3.52 -2.51
C LYS A 56 1.04 -3.38 -2.35
N TRP A 57 0.32 -3.29 -3.47
CA TRP A 57 -1.12 -3.09 -3.45
C TRP A 57 -1.90 -4.28 -2.90
N ASP A 58 -1.54 -5.51 -3.27
CA ASP A 58 -2.19 -6.73 -2.77
C ASP A 58 -2.10 -6.83 -1.24
N ALA A 59 -0.97 -6.42 -0.64
CA ALA A 59 -0.80 -6.38 0.80
C ALA A 59 -1.70 -5.33 1.45
N GLU A 60 -1.83 -4.16 0.81
CA GLU A 60 -2.67 -3.07 1.28
C GLU A 60 -4.16 -3.41 1.16
N VAL A 61 -4.61 -3.96 0.03
CA VAL A 61 -5.99 -4.43 -0.17
C VAL A 61 -6.35 -5.51 0.85
N LYS A 62 -5.46 -6.49 1.09
CA LYS A 62 -5.69 -7.50 2.14
C LYS A 62 -5.82 -6.86 3.53
N ARG A 63 -5.07 -5.80 3.81
CA ARG A 63 -5.16 -5.05 5.07
C ARG A 63 -6.50 -4.32 5.20
N LEU A 64 -6.93 -3.65 4.13
CA LEU A 64 -8.20 -2.92 4.09
C LEU A 64 -9.40 -3.86 4.24
N LEU A 65 -9.40 -4.98 3.52
CA LEU A 65 -10.50 -5.97 3.54
C LEU A 65 -10.56 -6.78 4.84
N ARG A 66 -9.44 -6.98 5.54
CA ARG A 66 -9.43 -7.67 6.85
C ARG A 66 -9.98 -6.83 8.00
N GLY A 67 -10.37 -5.58 7.77
CA GLY A 67 -10.78 -4.65 8.82
C GLY A 67 -9.59 -4.18 9.68
N PRO A 68 -9.81 -3.31 10.68
CA PRO A 68 -8.74 -2.81 11.53
C PRO A 68 -8.06 -3.98 12.24
N SER A 69 -6.82 -4.29 11.81
CA SER A 69 -5.97 -5.24 12.52
C SER A 69 -5.85 -4.76 13.97
N PRO A 70 -6.06 -5.61 14.98
CA PRO A 70 -5.84 -5.22 16.35
C PRO A 70 -4.38 -4.80 16.43
N THR A 71 -4.15 -3.50 16.60
CA THR A 71 -2.85 -2.96 16.93
C THR A 71 -2.38 -3.78 18.12
N LYS A 72 -1.36 -4.61 17.93
CA LYS A 72 -0.70 -5.30 19.02
C LYS A 72 -0.30 -4.19 19.99
N ARG A 73 -1.07 -4.00 21.06
CA ARG A 73 -0.74 -3.10 22.16
C ARG A 73 0.67 -3.48 22.53
N ARG A 74 1.63 -2.62 22.21
CA ARG A 74 2.99 -2.73 22.73
C ARG A 74 2.79 -2.77 24.24
N ARG A 75 3.00 -3.94 24.85
CA ARG A 75 2.96 -4.06 26.30
C ARG A 75 3.93 -3.00 26.82
N PRO A 76 3.51 -2.14 27.76
CA PRO A 76 4.45 -1.24 28.39
C PRO A 76 5.62 -2.07 28.92
N ARG A 77 6.84 -1.71 28.54
CA ARG A 77 8.04 -2.29 29.13
C ARG A 77 7.89 -2.11 30.64
N LYS A 78 7.85 -3.21 31.38
CA LYS A 78 7.92 -3.21 32.84
C LYS A 78 9.12 -2.35 33.22
N ALA A 79 8.89 -1.23 33.91
CA ALA A 79 9.98 -0.40 34.41
C ALA A 79 10.88 -1.29 35.30
N ALA A 80 12.19 -1.17 35.12
CA ALA A 80 13.17 -1.86 35.95
C ALA A 80 13.00 -1.38 37.40
N PRO A 81 12.80 -2.28 38.38
CA PRO A 81 12.84 -1.90 39.77
C PRO A 81 14.31 -1.82 40.21
N GLY A 82 14.69 -0.73 40.86
CA GLY A 82 15.98 -0.64 41.54
C GLY A 82 16.68 0.70 41.39
N ALA A 83 16.06 1.76 41.87
CA ALA A 83 16.77 2.98 42.25
C ALA A 83 16.10 3.55 43.50
N GLU A 84 16.18 2.80 44.61
CA GLU A 84 15.89 3.36 45.93
C GLU A 84 17.01 2.97 46.91
N ALA A 85 17.62 4.04 47.43
CA ALA A 85 18.12 4.22 48.79
C ALA A 85 19.35 3.42 49.26
N SER A 86 20.46 4.14 49.41
CA SER A 86 21.26 4.26 50.65
C SER A 86 22.09 5.54 50.50
N ALA A 87 21.81 6.60 51.25
CA ALA A 87 22.28 6.85 52.63
C ALA A 87 23.80 6.95 52.70
#